data_AF-C5LIE5-F1
#
_entry.id   AF-C5LIE5-F1
#
_cell.length_a   1.000
_cell.length_b   1.000
_cell.length_c   1.000
_cell.angle_alpha   90.00
_cell.angle_beta   90.00
_cell.angle_gamma   90.00
#
_symmetry.space_group_name_H-M   'P 1'
#
loop_
_entity.id
_entity.type
_entity.pdbx_description
1 polymer ?
#
loop_
_entity_poly.entity_id
_entity_poly.type
_entity_poly.pdbx_seq_one_letter_code
_entity_poly.pdbx_strand_id
1 'polypeptide(L)'
;MIELPFDNIMDRSPEVWTQMWTREEVINQSSYGFTDPLYTEALPEWTMPYIGPAAWEDSETALAKMTMFMRHYWWLSYVVIGLYLIAVPTGQHVMKNRQAFKLKKPLALWNLFLAVFSFTGMLRTLPHLLNGTFTNGPLYFVCRNVGASYGPGPTGIWVGLFIFSKYIELTDTAFLVLRKRNVNFLHWFHHATVLLYCWHAGAYEQPTGIFFATMNYMVHSIMYFYYFLSSVGHKPRWGLTVTILQIAQMLIGMFVVAIHYYALRTVPRCDGATQDLSAAFLMYTAYLILFAQFFVGRYVSGGSKKAKKE
;
A
#
# COMPACT_ATOMS: atom_id res chain seq x y z
N MET A 1 -0.60 19.30 -25.47
CA MET A 1 0.35 19.44 -24.34
C MET A 1 -0.27 20.40 -23.36
N ILE A 2 -0.83 19.91 -22.26
CA ILE A 2 -1.20 20.78 -21.15
C ILE A 2 0.06 20.90 -20.31
N GLU A 3 0.74 22.04 -20.42
CA GLU A 3 1.78 22.43 -19.47
C GLU A 3 1.10 22.54 -18.10
N LEU A 4 1.47 21.67 -17.17
CA LEU A 4 1.16 21.87 -15.76
C LEU A 4 2.15 22.92 -15.25
N PRO A 5 1.70 24.13 -14.86
CA PRO A 5 2.60 25.14 -14.35
C PRO A 5 3.08 24.66 -12.98
N PHE A 6 4.36 24.32 -12.89
CA PHE A 6 5.02 23.93 -11.65
C PHE A 6 5.05 25.06 -10.60
N ASP A 7 4.70 26.28 -10.99
CA ASP A 7 5.01 27.47 -10.18
C ASP A 7 3.90 27.95 -9.24
N ASN A 8 2.76 27.24 -9.08
CA ASN A 8 1.70 27.74 -8.18
C ASN A 8 0.75 26.67 -7.60
N ILE A 9 1.26 25.49 -7.25
CA ILE A 9 0.44 24.44 -6.58
C ILE A 9 0.17 24.77 -5.10
N MET A 10 0.95 25.68 -4.49
CA MET A 10 0.87 26.02 -3.06
C MET A 10 -0.14 27.13 -2.71
N ASP A 11 -0.70 27.83 -3.71
CA ASP A 11 -1.46 29.08 -3.49
C ASP A 11 -2.96 28.99 -3.87
N ARG A 12 -3.52 27.77 -3.98
CA ARG A 12 -4.94 27.60 -4.31
C ARG A 12 -5.74 27.13 -3.11
N SER A 13 -6.80 27.89 -2.79
CA SER A 13 -7.74 27.58 -1.71
C SER A 13 -8.35 26.18 -1.90
N PRO A 14 -8.74 25.48 -0.82
CA PRO A 14 -9.40 24.17 -0.89
C PRO A 14 -10.59 24.12 -1.85
N GLU A 15 -11.28 25.24 -2.08
CA GLU A 15 -12.43 25.34 -2.98
C GLU A 15 -12.05 25.17 -4.46
N VAL A 16 -10.85 25.60 -4.87
CA VAL A 16 -10.39 25.45 -6.26
C VAL A 16 -10.06 23.99 -6.56
N TRP A 17 -9.53 23.26 -5.57
CA TRP A 17 -9.35 21.82 -5.69
C TRP A 17 -10.70 21.13 -5.83
N THR A 18 -11.67 21.41 -4.96
CA THR A 18 -13.04 20.87 -5.08
C THR A 18 -13.66 21.18 -6.46
N GLN A 19 -13.50 22.40 -6.97
CA GLN A 19 -14.00 22.79 -8.30
C GLN A 19 -13.27 22.13 -9.47
N MET A 20 -11.97 21.80 -9.36
CA MET A 20 -11.25 21.05 -10.40
C MET A 20 -11.76 19.62 -10.52
N TRP A 21 -12.11 18.98 -9.40
CA TRP A 21 -12.59 17.59 -9.38
C TRP A 21 -14.10 17.45 -9.67
N THR A 22 -14.87 18.54 -9.57
CA THR A 22 -16.30 18.58 -9.93
C THR A 22 -16.59 19.14 -11.32
N ARG A 23 -15.59 19.38 -12.17
CA ARG A 23 -15.85 19.77 -13.57
C ARG A 23 -16.58 18.66 -14.31
N GLU A 24 -17.66 18.99 -15.02
CA GLU A 24 -18.42 18.06 -15.88
C GLU A 24 -17.53 17.29 -16.89
N GLU A 25 -16.36 17.82 -17.23
CA GLU A 25 -15.38 17.19 -18.13
C GLU A 25 -14.58 16.04 -17.48
N VAL A 26 -14.47 15.98 -16.15
CA VAL A 26 -13.88 14.85 -15.40
C VAL A 26 -14.94 13.75 -15.15
N ILE A 27 -16.22 14.11 -15.22
CA ILE A 27 -17.36 13.24 -14.90
C ILE A 27 -17.82 12.42 -16.12
N ASN A 28 -17.50 12.82 -17.35
CA ASN A 28 -18.01 12.12 -18.54
C ASN A 28 -17.13 10.93 -18.99
N GLN A 29 -16.81 10.02 -18.06
CA GLN A 29 -16.19 8.71 -18.32
C GLN A 29 -17.20 7.66 -18.85
N SER A 30 -18.46 8.05 -19.06
CA SER A 30 -19.49 7.28 -19.77
C SER A 30 -19.05 6.82 -21.16
N SER A 31 -18.04 7.50 -21.73
CA SER A 31 -17.39 7.21 -23.02
C SER A 31 -16.92 5.75 -23.17
N TYR A 32 -16.62 5.05 -22.07
CA TYR A 32 -16.12 3.68 -22.09
C TYR A 32 -17.18 2.60 -21.85
N GLY A 33 -18.42 2.97 -21.55
CA GLY A 33 -19.50 2.01 -21.30
C GLY A 33 -19.26 1.08 -20.11
N PHE A 34 -18.39 1.48 -19.17
CA PHE A 34 -18.15 0.71 -17.95
C PHE A 34 -19.43 0.61 -17.11
N THR A 35 -19.67 -0.58 -16.60
CA THR A 35 -20.66 -0.83 -15.54
C THR A 35 -20.02 -0.55 -14.19
N ASP A 36 -20.72 0.09 -13.28
CA ASP A 36 -20.19 0.41 -11.94
C ASP A 36 -20.70 -0.64 -10.95
N PRO A 37 -19.97 -1.75 -10.74
CA PRO A 37 -20.43 -2.79 -9.83
C PRO A 37 -20.46 -2.27 -8.41
N LEU A 38 -21.52 -2.61 -7.68
CA LEU A 38 -21.57 -2.35 -6.25
C LEU A 38 -20.68 -3.35 -5.51
N TYR A 39 -20.10 -2.92 -4.38
CA TYR A 39 -19.31 -3.82 -3.53
C TYR A 39 -20.14 -5.05 -3.10
N THR A 40 -21.43 -4.86 -2.82
CA THR A 40 -22.36 -5.92 -2.41
C THR A 40 -22.62 -6.96 -3.50
N GLU A 41 -22.43 -6.60 -4.78
CA GLU A 41 -22.56 -7.53 -5.92
C GLU A 41 -21.31 -8.39 -6.10
N ALA A 42 -20.17 -7.98 -5.53
CA ALA A 42 -18.92 -8.70 -5.65
C ALA A 42 -18.82 -9.94 -4.74
N LEU A 43 -19.73 -10.08 -3.78
CA LEU A 43 -19.75 -11.18 -2.82
C LEU A 43 -21.00 -12.05 -3.00
N PRO A 44 -20.87 -13.39 -2.94
CA PRO A 44 -22.04 -14.26 -2.92
C PRO A 44 -22.93 -13.93 -1.72
N GLU A 45 -24.26 -13.90 -1.91
CA GLU A 45 -25.22 -13.51 -0.87
C GLU A 45 -25.03 -14.28 0.45
N TRP A 46 -24.72 -15.57 0.38
CA TRP A 46 -24.51 -16.43 1.55
C TRP A 46 -23.31 -15.99 2.42
N THR A 47 -22.37 -15.24 1.86
CA THR A 47 -21.18 -14.73 2.57
C THR A 47 -21.44 -13.40 3.28
N MET A 48 -22.44 -12.63 2.84
CA MET A 48 -22.73 -11.29 3.34
C MET A 48 -22.93 -11.21 4.86
N PRO A 49 -23.59 -12.17 5.53
CA PRO A 49 -23.73 -12.14 7.00
C PRO A 49 -22.40 -12.29 7.75
N TYR A 50 -21.37 -12.85 7.11
CA TYR A 50 -20.10 -13.21 7.77
C TYR A 50 -18.96 -12.27 7.43
N ILE A 51 -18.88 -11.84 6.17
CA ILE A 51 -17.75 -11.04 5.64
C ILE A 51 -18.21 -9.75 4.94
N GLY A 52 -19.51 -9.48 4.92
CA GLY A 52 -20.07 -8.24 4.39
C GLY A 52 -19.62 -7.00 5.18
N PRO A 53 -19.92 -5.80 4.64
CA PRO A 53 -19.59 -4.55 5.28
C PRO A 53 -20.37 -4.28 6.56
N ALA A 54 -19.66 -3.79 7.57
CA ALA A 54 -20.22 -3.25 8.79
C ALA A 54 -20.80 -1.87 8.52
N ALA A 55 -21.77 -1.45 9.34
CA ALA A 55 -22.51 -0.20 9.13
C ALA A 55 -21.61 1.06 9.08
N TRP A 56 -20.47 1.07 9.78
CA TRP A 56 -19.55 2.22 9.74
C TRP A 56 -18.75 2.31 8.44
N GLU A 57 -18.78 1.26 7.62
CA GLU A 57 -18.07 1.17 6.34
C GLU A 57 -18.97 1.60 5.16
N ASP A 58 -20.22 1.95 5.45
CA ASP A 58 -21.17 2.50 4.50
C ASP A 58 -21.02 4.03 4.44
N SER A 59 -19.92 4.48 3.82
CA SER A 59 -19.67 5.92 3.64
C SER A 59 -19.09 6.23 2.27
N GLU A 60 -19.94 6.78 1.42
CA GLU A 60 -19.65 7.28 0.07
C GLU A 60 -18.52 8.32 0.00
N THR A 61 -18.30 9.09 1.07
CA THR A 61 -17.37 10.24 1.07
C THR A 61 -16.12 10.03 1.92
N ALA A 62 -15.93 8.84 2.49
CA ALA A 62 -14.85 8.64 3.47
C ALA A 62 -13.47 8.75 2.83
N LEU A 63 -13.24 8.09 1.70
CA LEU A 63 -11.96 8.23 0.98
C LEU A 63 -11.74 9.67 0.55
N ALA A 64 -12.76 10.36 0.03
CA ALA A 64 -12.64 11.76 -0.38
C ALA A 64 -12.20 12.67 0.80
N LYS A 65 -12.77 12.47 1.99
CA LYS A 65 -12.34 13.19 3.21
C LYS A 65 -10.90 12.87 3.59
N MET A 66 -10.49 11.60 3.50
CA MET A 66 -9.10 11.18 3.75
C MET A 66 -8.14 11.77 2.71
N THR A 67 -8.52 11.80 1.43
CA THR A 67 -7.76 12.45 0.36
C THR A 67 -7.57 13.94 0.64
N MET A 68 -8.64 14.65 1.01
CA MET A 68 -8.55 16.07 1.37
C MET A 68 -7.65 16.30 2.58
N PHE A 69 -7.68 15.40 3.57
CA PHE A 69 -6.72 15.43 4.68
C PHE A 69 -5.28 15.28 4.19
N MET A 70 -5.00 14.30 3.32
CA MET A 70 -3.65 14.09 2.77
C MET A 70 -3.16 15.28 1.96
N ARG A 71 -4.03 15.92 1.18
CA ARG A 71 -3.74 17.16 0.43
C ARG A 71 -3.42 18.32 1.36
N HIS A 72 -4.26 18.53 2.37
CA HIS A 72 -4.08 19.63 3.33
C HIS A 72 -2.78 19.44 4.15
N TYR A 73 -2.50 18.21 4.57
CA TYR A 73 -1.32 17.84 5.35
C TYR A 73 -0.26 17.15 4.49
N TRP A 74 0.03 17.66 3.30
CA TRP A 74 1.03 17.07 2.38
C TRP A 74 2.43 16.99 3.01
N TRP A 75 2.78 17.95 3.87
CA TRP A 75 4.08 18.05 4.54
C TRP A 75 4.28 17.02 5.65
N LEU A 76 3.20 16.40 6.14
CA LEU A 76 3.24 15.51 7.31
C LEU A 76 4.15 14.29 7.07
N SER A 77 4.07 13.69 5.88
CA SER A 77 4.86 12.52 5.51
C SER A 77 6.36 12.82 5.52
N TYR A 78 6.76 13.98 4.99
CA TYR A 78 8.15 14.43 4.99
C TYR A 78 8.69 14.67 6.40
N VAL A 79 7.91 15.35 7.26
CA VAL A 79 8.31 15.60 8.65
C VAL A 79 8.46 14.28 9.41
N VAL A 80 7.50 13.37 9.30
CA VAL A 80 7.56 12.07 9.97
C VAL A 80 8.74 11.24 9.48
N ILE A 81 9.04 11.23 8.18
CA ILE A 81 10.22 10.52 7.66
C ILE A 81 11.52 11.18 8.11
N GLY A 82 11.60 12.51 8.16
CA GLY A 82 12.77 13.21 8.72
C GLY A 82 13.01 12.79 10.18
N LEU A 83 11.95 12.78 10.99
CA LEU A 83 12.03 12.31 12.38
C LEU A 83 12.40 10.82 12.46
N TYR A 84 11.84 9.98 11.60
CA TYR A 84 12.14 8.55 11.53
C TYR A 84 13.62 8.29 11.23
N LEU A 85 14.18 8.97 10.22
CA LEU A 85 15.59 8.82 9.82
C LEU A 85 16.56 9.30 10.90
N ILE A 86 16.17 10.25 11.75
CA ILE A 86 16.94 10.69 12.92
C ILE A 86 16.75 9.71 14.10
N ALA A 87 15.52 9.26 14.33
CA ALA A 87 15.14 8.42 15.47
C ALA A 87 15.76 7.02 15.41
N VAL A 88 15.88 6.41 14.22
CA VAL A 88 16.48 5.08 14.07
C VAL A 88 17.95 5.03 14.55
N PRO A 89 18.89 5.84 14.01
CA PRO A 89 20.28 5.82 14.46
C PRO A 89 20.43 6.32 15.90
N THR A 90 19.66 7.33 16.30
CA THR A 90 19.66 7.84 17.69
C THR A 90 19.23 6.76 18.67
N GLY A 91 18.11 6.08 18.37
CA GLY A 91 17.61 4.98 19.18
C GLY A 91 18.59 3.81 19.24
N GLN A 92 19.22 3.44 18.12
CA GLN A 92 20.27 2.43 18.11
C GLN A 92 21.47 2.84 18.99
N HIS A 93 21.90 4.10 18.93
CA HIS A 93 22.99 4.63 19.75
C HIS A 93 22.65 4.58 21.25
N VAL A 94 21.49 5.09 21.65
CA VAL A 94 21.01 5.06 23.04
C VAL A 94 20.90 3.62 23.56
N MET A 95 20.43 2.69 22.73
CA MET A 95 20.29 1.28 23.09
C MET A 95 21.63 0.52 23.15
N LYS A 96 22.76 1.09 22.68
CA LYS A 96 24.09 0.43 22.80
C LYS A 96 24.41 0.11 24.26
N ASN A 97 24.20 1.09 25.14
CA ASN A 97 24.52 1.02 26.57
C ASN A 97 23.37 0.49 27.44
N ARG A 98 22.27 0.02 26.82
CA ARG A 98 21.09 -0.54 27.53
C ARG A 98 20.90 -2.01 27.19
N GLN A 99 20.22 -2.74 28.09
CA GLN A 99 19.77 -4.10 27.81
C GLN A 99 18.60 -4.09 26.81
N ALA A 100 18.50 -5.14 25.99
CA ALA A 100 17.40 -5.27 25.04
C ALA A 100 16.07 -5.50 25.78
N PHE A 101 15.02 -4.77 25.38
CA PHE A 101 13.71 -4.92 25.99
C PHE A 101 13.07 -6.28 25.65
N LYS A 102 12.44 -6.91 26.64
CA LYS A 102 11.73 -8.20 26.49
C LYS A 102 10.31 -8.00 25.93
N LEU A 103 10.21 -7.50 24.70
CA LEU A 103 8.93 -7.14 24.05
C LEU A 103 8.26 -8.31 23.28
N LYS A 104 8.41 -9.56 23.73
CA LYS A 104 7.88 -10.73 22.97
C LYS A 104 6.35 -10.70 22.84
N LYS A 105 5.64 -10.48 23.96
CA LYS A 105 4.16 -10.43 23.96
C LYS A 105 3.60 -9.22 23.20
N PRO A 106 4.08 -7.97 23.45
CA PRO A 106 3.63 -6.82 22.67
C PRO A 106 3.87 -6.98 21.16
N LEU A 107 5.04 -7.50 20.76
CA LEU A 107 5.33 -7.74 19.35
C LEU A 107 4.42 -8.81 18.74
N ALA A 108 4.08 -9.87 19.49
CA ALA A 108 3.15 -10.88 19.01
C ALA A 108 1.76 -10.27 18.78
N LEU A 109 1.23 -9.52 19.76
CA LEU A 109 -0.06 -8.84 19.62
C LEU A 109 -0.06 -7.83 18.47
N TRP A 110 1.03 -7.09 18.31
CA TRP A 110 1.22 -6.15 17.21
C TRP A 110 1.18 -6.84 15.83
N ASN A 111 1.94 -7.92 15.66
CA ASN A 111 1.94 -8.68 14.42
C ASN A 111 0.56 -9.31 14.15
N LEU A 112 -0.13 -9.81 15.18
CA LEU A 112 -1.48 -10.34 15.02
C LEU A 112 -2.47 -9.25 14.61
N PHE A 113 -2.38 -8.07 15.23
CA PHE A 113 -3.18 -6.90 14.86
C PHE A 113 -2.98 -6.53 13.39
N LEU A 114 -1.74 -6.37 12.93
CA LEU A 114 -1.46 -6.03 11.53
C LEU A 114 -1.86 -7.15 10.56
N ALA A 115 -1.76 -8.41 10.97
CA ALA A 115 -2.23 -9.55 10.17
C ALA A 115 -3.76 -9.50 9.98
N VAL A 116 -4.52 -9.30 11.06
CA VAL A 116 -5.98 -9.19 11.04
C VAL A 116 -6.41 -7.95 10.25
N PHE A 117 -5.81 -6.79 10.53
CA PHE A 117 -6.06 -5.54 9.80
C PHE A 117 -5.85 -5.74 8.29
N SER A 118 -4.73 -6.36 7.91
CA SER A 118 -4.42 -6.59 6.49
C SER A 118 -5.36 -7.61 5.85
N PHE A 119 -5.75 -8.65 6.59
CA PHE A 119 -6.72 -9.63 6.11
C PHE A 119 -8.10 -9.02 5.90
N THR A 120 -8.58 -8.18 6.82
CA THR A 120 -9.85 -7.46 6.65
C THR A 120 -9.76 -6.50 5.47
N GLY A 121 -8.67 -5.74 5.34
CA GLY A 121 -8.45 -4.87 4.17
C GLY A 121 -8.50 -5.64 2.84
N MET A 122 -7.85 -6.81 2.78
CA MET A 122 -7.93 -7.70 1.61
C MET A 122 -9.38 -8.12 1.33
N LEU A 123 -10.16 -8.53 2.34
CA LEU A 123 -11.58 -8.89 2.15
C LEU A 123 -12.41 -7.72 1.60
N ARG A 124 -12.03 -6.47 1.89
CA ARG A 124 -12.78 -5.27 1.47
C ARG A 124 -12.33 -4.65 0.16
N THR A 125 -11.18 -5.04 -0.35
CA THR A 125 -10.69 -4.53 -1.63
C THR A 125 -10.63 -5.61 -2.71
N LEU A 126 -10.34 -6.87 -2.37
CA LEU A 126 -10.16 -7.94 -3.35
C LEU A 126 -11.44 -8.31 -4.12
N PRO A 127 -12.62 -8.51 -3.49
CA PRO A 127 -13.83 -8.83 -4.23
C PRO A 127 -14.19 -7.73 -5.23
N HIS A 128 -14.12 -6.46 -4.80
CA HIS A 128 -14.40 -5.30 -5.66
C HIS A 128 -13.42 -5.23 -6.84
N LEU A 129 -12.13 -5.42 -6.56
CA LEU A 129 -11.09 -5.45 -7.58
C LEU A 129 -11.34 -6.55 -8.62
N LEU A 130 -11.69 -7.75 -8.17
CA LEU A 130 -11.96 -8.88 -9.06
C LEU A 130 -13.24 -8.64 -9.86
N ASN A 131 -14.35 -8.27 -9.22
CA ASN A 131 -15.63 -8.04 -9.88
C ASN A 131 -15.51 -6.93 -10.94
N GLY A 132 -14.96 -5.76 -10.58
CA GLY A 132 -14.75 -4.67 -11.54
C GLY A 132 -13.81 -5.05 -12.68
N THR A 133 -12.76 -5.84 -12.41
CA THR A 133 -11.83 -6.28 -13.45
C THR A 133 -12.45 -7.33 -14.38
N PHE A 134 -13.25 -8.26 -13.87
CA PHE A 134 -13.90 -9.29 -14.69
C PHE A 134 -15.05 -8.73 -15.52
N THR A 135 -15.81 -7.78 -14.97
CA THR A 135 -16.97 -7.19 -15.66
C THR A 135 -16.54 -6.16 -16.71
N ASN A 136 -15.55 -5.32 -16.38
CA ASN A 136 -15.18 -4.18 -17.24
C ASN A 136 -13.78 -4.31 -17.87
N GLY A 137 -13.03 -5.36 -17.53
CA GLY A 137 -11.61 -5.46 -17.85
C GLY A 137 -10.72 -4.63 -16.91
N PRO A 138 -9.39 -4.80 -17.01
CA PRO A 138 -8.44 -4.12 -16.13
C PRO A 138 -8.39 -2.60 -16.32
N LEU A 139 -8.83 -2.09 -17.49
CA LEU A 139 -8.87 -0.64 -17.75
C LEU A 139 -9.76 0.12 -16.77
N TYR A 140 -10.75 -0.54 -16.17
CA TYR A 140 -11.64 0.07 -15.18
C TYR A 140 -10.84 0.63 -13.99
N PHE A 141 -9.96 -0.16 -13.38
CA PHE A 141 -9.15 0.30 -12.25
C PHE A 141 -7.80 0.91 -12.65
N VAL A 142 -7.59 1.15 -13.95
CA VAL A 142 -6.40 1.80 -14.49
C VAL A 142 -6.70 3.22 -14.95
N CYS A 143 -7.82 3.43 -15.63
CA CYS A 143 -8.15 4.70 -16.27
C CYS A 143 -9.36 5.43 -15.67
N ARG A 144 -10.23 4.72 -14.94
CA ARG A 144 -11.40 5.34 -14.33
C ARG A 144 -10.99 6.11 -13.08
N ASN A 145 -11.60 7.26 -12.85
CA ASN A 145 -11.26 8.10 -11.71
C ASN A 145 -11.58 7.37 -10.38
N VAL A 146 -10.86 7.71 -9.32
CA VAL A 146 -11.03 7.04 -8.01
C VAL A 146 -12.44 7.22 -7.46
N GLY A 147 -13.00 8.43 -7.56
CA GLY A 147 -14.33 8.74 -7.03
C GLY A 147 -15.47 7.94 -7.66
N ALA A 148 -15.35 7.52 -8.91
CA ALA A 148 -16.36 6.71 -9.61
C ALA A 148 -16.00 5.22 -9.70
N SER A 149 -14.84 4.78 -9.20
CA SER A 149 -14.39 3.38 -9.33
C SER A 149 -14.41 2.64 -8.00
N TYR A 150 -13.54 3.02 -7.06
CA TYR A 150 -13.39 2.35 -5.77
C TYR A 150 -13.44 3.29 -4.57
N GLY A 151 -13.57 4.60 -4.79
CA GLY A 151 -13.65 5.59 -3.73
C GLY A 151 -14.89 5.50 -2.83
N PRO A 152 -16.07 5.14 -3.38
CA PRO A 152 -17.27 4.90 -2.59
C PRO A 152 -17.22 3.65 -1.72
N GLY A 153 -17.95 3.70 -0.61
CA GLY A 153 -18.23 2.55 0.25
C GLY A 153 -17.00 1.91 0.92
N PRO A 154 -17.06 0.61 1.24
CA PRO A 154 -16.05 -0.05 2.06
C PRO A 154 -14.68 -0.07 1.38
N THR A 155 -14.60 -0.29 0.07
CA THR A 155 -13.31 -0.36 -0.63
C THR A 155 -12.53 0.93 -0.49
N GLY A 156 -13.19 2.09 -0.64
CA GLY A 156 -12.53 3.38 -0.53
C GLY A 156 -12.00 3.63 0.88
N ILE A 157 -12.79 3.31 1.91
CA ILE A 157 -12.37 3.39 3.31
C ILE A 157 -11.10 2.57 3.55
N TRP A 158 -11.07 1.33 3.08
CA TRP A 158 -9.93 0.45 3.31
C TRP A 158 -8.70 0.83 2.49
N VAL A 159 -8.86 1.40 1.29
CA VAL A 159 -7.73 2.00 0.56
C VAL A 159 -7.19 3.24 1.30
N GLY A 160 -8.06 4.04 1.90
CA GLY A 160 -7.63 5.15 2.76
C GLY A 160 -6.86 4.66 4.00
N LEU A 161 -7.43 3.71 4.74
CA LEU A 161 -6.80 3.09 5.91
C LEU A 161 -5.45 2.43 5.57
N PHE A 162 -5.32 1.84 4.38
CA PHE A 162 -4.05 1.31 3.86
C PHE A 162 -2.97 2.38 3.78
N ILE A 163 -3.31 3.59 3.31
CA ILE A 163 -2.34 4.68 3.22
C ILE A 163 -1.92 5.15 4.62
N PHE A 164 -2.89 5.31 5.53
CA PHE A 164 -2.60 5.68 6.93
C PHE A 164 -1.80 4.59 7.67
N SER A 165 -1.98 3.31 7.33
CA SER A 165 -1.26 2.22 7.98
C SER A 165 0.25 2.34 7.82
N LYS A 166 0.75 3.04 6.79
CA LYS A 166 2.20 3.22 6.57
C LYS A 166 2.87 4.02 7.68
N TYR A 167 2.16 4.93 8.34
CA TYR A 167 2.65 5.57 9.55
C TYR A 167 2.71 4.59 10.73
N ILE A 168 1.67 3.78 10.87
CA ILE A 168 1.54 2.80 11.96
C ILE A 168 2.63 1.72 11.85
N GLU A 169 2.93 1.27 10.63
CA GLU A 169 3.96 0.28 10.30
C GLU A 169 5.38 0.74 10.67
N LEU A 170 5.66 2.04 10.85
CA LEU A 170 6.97 2.52 11.35
C LEU A 170 7.29 1.97 12.76
N THR A 171 6.26 1.58 13.52
CA THR A 171 6.40 0.93 14.82
C THR A 171 7.17 -0.40 14.73
N ASP A 172 7.17 -1.06 13.57
CA ASP A 172 8.00 -2.27 13.34
C ASP A 172 9.48 -1.97 13.56
N THR A 173 9.95 -0.82 13.06
CA THR A 173 11.32 -0.38 13.27
C THR A 173 11.59 -0.06 14.74
N ALA A 174 10.62 0.55 15.44
CA ALA A 174 10.75 0.81 16.87
C ALA A 174 10.94 -0.50 17.67
N PHE A 175 10.19 -1.56 17.35
CA PHE A 175 10.38 -2.88 17.94
C PHE A 175 11.78 -3.46 17.65
N LEU A 176 12.31 -3.28 16.44
CA LEU A 176 13.66 -3.74 16.10
C LEU A 176 14.72 -2.99 16.93
N VAL A 177 14.64 -1.66 17.00
CA VAL A 177 15.58 -0.81 17.76
C VAL A 177 15.56 -1.16 19.24
N LEU A 178 14.38 -1.20 19.88
CA LEU A 178 14.24 -1.48 21.31
C LEU A 178 14.68 -2.90 21.69
N ARG A 179 14.60 -3.85 20.75
CA ARG A 179 15.05 -5.24 20.96
C ARG A 179 16.51 -5.46 20.54
N LYS A 180 17.25 -4.41 20.16
CA LYS A 180 18.62 -4.48 19.63
C LYS A 180 18.75 -5.45 18.45
N ARG A 181 17.74 -5.48 17.57
CA ARG A 181 17.79 -6.22 16.31
C ARG A 181 18.32 -5.29 15.22
N ASN A 182 19.00 -5.89 14.24
CA ASN A 182 19.56 -5.13 13.13
C ASN A 182 18.43 -4.55 12.27
N VAL A 183 18.44 -3.22 12.09
CA VAL A 183 17.57 -2.53 11.13
C VAL A 183 18.35 -2.46 9.83
N ASN A 184 18.09 -3.40 8.92
CA ASN A 184 18.83 -3.47 7.66
C ASN A 184 18.38 -2.37 6.68
N PHE A 185 19.18 -2.16 5.62
CA PHE A 185 18.90 -1.15 4.60
C PHE A 185 17.53 -1.33 3.95
N LEU A 186 17.21 -2.56 3.52
CA LEU A 186 15.93 -2.89 2.90
C LEU A 186 14.74 -2.45 3.78
N HIS A 187 14.80 -2.67 5.09
CA HIS A 187 13.73 -2.36 6.04
C HIS A 187 13.45 -0.86 6.09
N TRP A 188 14.43 -0.06 6.51
CA TRP A 188 14.19 1.36 6.74
C TRP A 188 13.96 2.10 5.42
N PHE A 189 14.65 1.69 4.33
CA PHE A 189 14.46 2.26 3.01
C PHE A 189 13.01 2.03 2.56
N HIS A 190 12.54 0.77 2.61
CA HIS A 190 11.17 0.41 2.23
C HIS A 190 10.12 1.20 3.02
N HIS A 191 10.21 1.23 4.36
CA HIS A 191 9.22 1.92 5.17
C HIS A 191 9.21 3.44 4.93
N ALA A 192 10.37 4.04 4.65
CA ALA A 192 10.44 5.45 4.31
C ALA A 192 9.81 5.75 2.95
N THR A 193 10.21 5.02 1.90
CA THR A 193 9.76 5.29 0.54
C THR A 193 8.30 4.93 0.31
N VAL A 194 7.81 3.83 0.89
CA VAL A 194 6.39 3.45 0.75
C VAL A 194 5.45 4.44 1.44
N LEU A 195 5.85 5.01 2.58
CA LEU A 195 5.05 6.03 3.27
C LEU A 195 4.92 7.29 2.41
N LEU A 196 6.05 7.81 1.92
CA LEU A 196 6.06 8.99 1.05
C LEU A 196 5.23 8.75 -0.22
N TYR A 197 5.44 7.60 -0.87
CA TYR A 197 4.71 7.25 -2.08
C TYR A 197 3.21 7.12 -1.84
N CYS A 198 2.78 6.35 -0.83
CA CYS A 198 1.35 6.14 -0.57
C CYS A 198 0.64 7.45 -0.20
N TRP A 199 1.29 8.34 0.56
CA TRP A 199 0.72 9.64 0.88
C TRP A 199 0.53 10.52 -0.37
N HIS A 200 1.55 10.58 -1.21
CA HIS A 200 1.52 11.35 -2.45
C HIS A 200 0.48 10.79 -3.43
N ALA A 201 0.52 9.48 -3.72
CA ALA A 201 -0.44 8.82 -4.62
C ALA A 201 -1.89 8.89 -4.10
N GLY A 202 -2.08 8.87 -2.78
CA GLY A 202 -3.38 9.10 -2.15
C GLY A 202 -3.90 10.51 -2.37
N ALA A 203 -3.05 11.52 -2.18
CA ALA A 203 -3.41 12.92 -2.42
C ALA A 203 -3.71 13.20 -3.91
N TYR A 204 -3.03 12.52 -4.83
CA TYR A 204 -3.27 12.63 -6.27
C TYR A 204 -4.35 11.70 -6.81
N GLU A 205 -4.98 10.88 -5.95
CA GLU A 205 -6.04 9.94 -6.33
C GLU A 205 -5.65 9.04 -7.49
N GLN A 206 -4.51 8.35 -7.38
CA GLN A 206 -4.04 7.45 -8.43
C GLN A 206 -5.02 6.26 -8.63
N PRO A 207 -5.62 6.05 -9.82
CA PRO A 207 -6.58 4.96 -10.08
C PRO A 207 -6.04 3.55 -9.78
N THR A 208 -4.77 3.30 -10.05
CA THR A 208 -4.16 1.98 -9.77
C THR A 208 -3.96 1.69 -8.28
N GLY A 209 -4.28 2.64 -7.38
CA GLY A 209 -4.15 2.51 -5.94
C GLY A 209 -4.81 1.25 -5.36
N ILE A 210 -5.97 0.85 -5.87
CA ILE A 210 -6.66 -0.37 -5.44
C ILE A 210 -5.85 -1.65 -5.71
N PHE A 211 -5.16 -1.75 -6.84
CA PHE A 211 -4.29 -2.91 -7.12
C PHE A 211 -3.17 -2.99 -6.08
N PHE A 212 -2.49 -1.87 -5.83
CA PHE A 212 -1.39 -1.77 -4.88
C PHE A 212 -1.82 -2.08 -3.45
N ALA A 213 -2.93 -1.48 -3.00
CA ALA A 213 -3.49 -1.72 -1.68
C ALA A 213 -3.89 -3.19 -1.49
N THR A 214 -4.63 -3.76 -2.45
CA THR A 214 -5.14 -5.13 -2.36
C THR A 214 -4.02 -6.16 -2.31
N MET A 215 -3.03 -6.06 -3.21
CA MET A 215 -1.93 -7.02 -3.21
C MET A 215 -1.04 -6.87 -1.96
N ASN A 216 -0.82 -5.64 -1.48
CA ASN A 216 -0.07 -5.44 -0.25
C ASN A 216 -0.83 -6.02 0.95
N TYR A 217 -2.15 -5.80 1.05
CA TYR A 217 -2.96 -6.40 2.10
C TYR A 217 -2.89 -7.93 2.10
N MET A 218 -2.99 -8.55 0.92
CA MET A 218 -2.84 -9.99 0.79
C MET A 218 -1.46 -10.47 1.31
N VAL A 219 -0.36 -9.88 0.84
CA VAL A 219 0.99 -10.30 1.24
C VAL A 219 1.28 -9.96 2.70
N HIS A 220 0.86 -8.79 3.20
CA HIS A 220 1.05 -8.36 4.58
C HIS A 220 0.25 -9.22 5.56
N SER A 221 -0.96 -9.66 5.21
CA SER A 221 -1.71 -10.59 6.06
C SER A 221 -0.92 -11.88 6.32
N ILE A 222 -0.32 -12.45 5.28
CA ILE A 222 0.49 -13.68 5.35
C ILE A 222 1.82 -13.41 6.08
N MET A 223 2.51 -12.31 5.76
CA MET A 223 3.80 -11.94 6.35
C MET A 223 3.68 -11.66 7.86
N TYR A 224 2.72 -10.83 8.28
CA TYR A 224 2.54 -10.52 9.69
C TYR A 224 2.03 -11.73 10.48
N PHE A 225 1.20 -12.59 9.87
CA PHE A 225 0.83 -13.85 10.51
C PHE A 225 2.03 -14.77 10.71
N TYR A 226 2.94 -14.85 9.73
CA TYR A 226 4.22 -15.56 9.88
C TYR A 226 5.06 -15.00 11.04
N TYR A 227 5.14 -13.68 11.19
CA TYR A 227 5.87 -13.03 12.27
C TYR A 227 5.19 -13.20 13.63
N PHE A 228 3.86 -13.22 13.68
CA PHE A 228 3.11 -13.56 14.88
C PHE A 228 3.46 -14.97 15.37
N LEU A 229 3.35 -15.98 14.50
CA LEU A 229 3.71 -17.37 14.83
C LEU A 229 5.15 -17.46 15.34
N SER A 230 6.08 -16.84 14.61
CA SER A 230 7.50 -16.77 14.98
C SER A 230 7.72 -16.09 16.33
N SER A 231 6.88 -15.11 16.67
CA SER A 231 6.93 -14.39 17.94
C SER A 231 6.36 -15.18 19.11
N VAL A 232 5.40 -16.08 18.91
CA VAL A 232 4.89 -16.95 19.99
C VAL A 232 5.77 -18.18 20.22
N GLY A 233 6.56 -18.59 19.23
CA GLY A 233 7.56 -19.67 19.35
C GLY A 233 7.43 -20.75 18.28
N HIS A 234 6.40 -20.69 17.44
CA HIS A 234 6.23 -21.55 16.28
C HIS A 234 7.00 -20.95 15.11
N LYS A 235 8.04 -21.62 14.60
CA LYS A 235 8.80 -21.15 13.43
C LYS A 235 8.32 -21.89 12.19
N PRO A 236 7.42 -21.32 11.37
CA PRO A 236 6.87 -22.05 10.24
C PRO A 236 7.94 -22.27 9.17
N ARG A 237 7.91 -23.45 8.51
CA ARG A 237 8.88 -23.81 7.47
C ARG A 237 8.66 -23.08 6.14
N TRP A 238 7.48 -22.47 5.96
CA TRP A 238 7.06 -21.77 4.74
C TRP A 238 7.53 -20.31 4.66
N GLY A 239 8.60 -19.92 5.38
CA GLY A 239 9.17 -18.58 5.27
C GLY A 239 9.70 -18.24 3.85
N LEU A 240 10.06 -19.26 3.07
CA LEU A 240 10.39 -19.11 1.64
C LEU A 240 9.17 -18.61 0.83
N THR A 241 7.98 -19.16 1.09
CA THR A 241 6.74 -18.77 0.44
C THR A 241 6.43 -17.29 0.66
N VAL A 242 6.68 -16.77 1.87
CA VAL A 242 6.52 -15.33 2.15
C VAL A 242 7.42 -14.49 1.25
N THR A 243 8.69 -14.89 1.09
CA THR A 243 9.65 -14.15 0.24
C THR A 243 9.26 -14.22 -1.24
N ILE A 244 8.78 -15.38 -1.71
CA ILE A 244 8.31 -15.56 -3.08
C ILE A 244 7.08 -14.69 -3.36
N LEU A 245 6.12 -14.64 -2.43
CA LEU A 245 4.93 -13.79 -2.55
C LEU A 245 5.29 -12.30 -2.61
N GLN A 246 6.27 -11.86 -1.81
CA GLN A 246 6.79 -10.49 -1.87
C GLN A 246 7.42 -10.18 -3.23
N ILE A 247 8.27 -11.07 -3.76
CA ILE A 247 8.87 -10.87 -5.09
C ILE A 247 7.79 -10.86 -6.18
N ALA A 248 6.81 -11.75 -6.11
CA ALA A 248 5.70 -11.79 -7.06
C ALA A 248 4.88 -10.50 -7.04
N GLN A 249 4.60 -9.94 -5.85
CA GLN A 249 3.95 -8.64 -5.69
C GLN A 249 4.71 -7.55 -6.44
N MET A 250 6.04 -7.57 -6.41
CA MET A 250 6.84 -6.55 -7.08
C MET A 250 6.74 -6.64 -8.60
N LEU A 251 6.75 -7.86 -9.15
CA LEU A 251 6.57 -8.11 -10.58
C LEU A 251 5.16 -7.71 -11.06
N ILE A 252 4.12 -8.10 -10.31
CA ILE A 252 2.73 -7.74 -10.61
C ILE A 252 2.54 -6.22 -10.54
N GLY A 253 3.12 -5.56 -9.52
CA GLY A 253 3.09 -4.11 -9.39
C GLY A 253 3.69 -3.40 -10.59
N MET A 254 4.87 -3.82 -11.06
CA MET A 254 5.47 -3.25 -12.27
C MET A 254 4.62 -3.47 -13.52
N PHE A 255 3.97 -4.63 -13.64
CA PHE A 255 3.06 -4.91 -14.76
C PHE A 255 1.85 -3.97 -14.77
N VAL A 256 1.23 -3.73 -13.60
CA VAL A 256 0.14 -2.75 -13.44
C VAL A 256 0.60 -1.34 -13.83
N VAL A 257 1.78 -0.91 -13.38
CA VAL A 257 2.36 0.39 -13.76
C VAL A 257 2.57 0.49 -15.28
N ALA A 258 3.08 -0.57 -15.91
CA ALA A 258 3.34 -0.58 -17.35
C ALA A 258 2.03 -0.48 -18.17
N ILE A 259 0.99 -1.21 -17.76
CA ILE A 259 -0.34 -1.11 -18.38
C ILE A 259 -0.88 0.31 -18.24
N HIS A 260 -0.78 0.92 -17.05
CA HIS A 260 -1.28 2.28 -16.84
C HIS A 260 -0.53 3.30 -17.68
N TYR A 261 0.80 3.19 -17.76
CA TYR A 261 1.60 4.02 -18.63
C TYR A 261 1.20 3.91 -20.11
N TYR A 262 0.95 2.69 -20.56
CA TYR A 262 0.48 2.46 -21.93
C TYR A 262 -0.90 3.08 -22.12
N ALA A 263 -1.82 2.87 -21.19
CA ALA A 263 -3.19 3.36 -21.26
C ALA A 263 -3.26 4.90 -21.26
N LEU A 264 -2.46 5.60 -20.45
CA LEU A 264 -2.39 7.06 -20.48
C LEU A 264 -2.03 7.65 -21.86
N ARG A 265 -1.36 6.88 -22.73
CA ARG A 265 -0.96 7.32 -24.07
C ARG A 265 -1.94 6.90 -25.17
N THR A 266 -2.69 5.83 -24.96
CA THR A 266 -3.51 5.19 -26.00
C THR A 266 -5.01 5.31 -25.74
N VAL A 267 -5.41 5.53 -24.49
CA VAL A 267 -6.80 5.56 -24.05
C VAL A 267 -7.23 7.02 -23.79
N PRO A 268 -8.13 7.61 -24.60
CA PRO A 268 -8.41 9.05 -24.54
C PRO A 268 -9.19 9.45 -23.29
N ARG A 269 -8.64 10.30 -22.39
CA ARG A 269 -9.21 10.65 -21.07
C ARG A 269 -9.04 9.56 -20.00
N CYS A 270 -7.97 8.76 -20.11
CA CYS A 270 -7.49 7.92 -19.00
C CYS A 270 -6.98 8.79 -17.84
N ASP A 271 -7.49 8.55 -16.63
CA ASP A 271 -7.06 9.27 -15.43
C ASP A 271 -5.76 8.71 -14.84
N GLY A 272 -5.03 9.53 -14.10
CA GLY A 272 -3.81 9.15 -13.38
C GLY A 272 -2.63 10.10 -13.58
N ALA A 273 -1.79 10.20 -12.55
CA ALA A 273 -0.62 11.06 -12.55
C ALA A 273 0.63 10.32 -13.04
N THR A 274 1.27 10.82 -14.11
CA THR A 274 2.50 10.24 -14.67
C THR A 274 3.68 10.24 -13.69
N GLN A 275 3.75 11.24 -12.81
CA GLN A 275 4.77 11.40 -11.79
C GLN A 275 4.69 10.26 -10.77
N ASP A 276 3.47 9.92 -10.33
CA ASP A 276 3.23 8.79 -9.44
C ASP A 276 3.58 7.47 -10.10
N LEU A 277 3.26 7.28 -11.37
CA LEU A 277 3.65 6.07 -12.08
C LEU A 277 5.17 5.94 -12.25
N SER A 278 5.87 7.06 -12.47
CA SER A 278 7.34 7.10 -12.50
C SER A 278 7.90 6.69 -11.14
N ALA A 279 7.38 7.28 -10.06
CA ALA A 279 7.79 6.98 -8.70
C ALA A 279 7.50 5.52 -8.34
N ALA A 280 6.33 5.01 -8.71
CA ALA A 280 5.93 3.62 -8.51
C ALA A 280 6.90 2.67 -9.24
N PHE A 281 7.17 2.91 -10.53
CA PHE A 281 8.09 2.09 -11.30
C PHE A 281 9.48 2.02 -10.67
N LEU A 282 10.03 3.17 -10.27
CA LEU A 282 11.34 3.25 -9.63
C LEU A 282 11.36 2.53 -8.27
N MET A 283 10.34 2.77 -7.45
CA MET A 283 10.20 2.14 -6.14
C MET A 283 10.10 0.61 -6.24
N TYR A 284 9.22 0.11 -7.12
CA TYR A 284 9.03 -1.32 -7.34
C TYR A 284 10.28 -1.99 -7.92
N THR A 285 10.99 -1.31 -8.82
CA THR A 285 12.29 -1.78 -9.34
C THR A 285 13.32 -1.89 -8.21
N ALA A 286 13.44 -0.86 -7.38
CA ALA A 286 14.37 -0.87 -6.24
C ALA A 286 14.05 -2.00 -5.26
N TYR A 287 12.76 -2.20 -4.93
CA TYR A 287 12.33 -3.27 -4.05
C TYR A 287 12.62 -4.65 -4.66
N LEU A 288 12.33 -4.87 -5.94
CA LEU A 288 12.62 -6.13 -6.61
C LEU A 288 14.10 -6.50 -6.50
N ILE A 289 15.00 -5.54 -6.76
CA ILE A 289 16.45 -5.76 -6.64
C ILE A 289 16.83 -6.13 -5.21
N LEU A 290 16.34 -5.38 -4.22
CA LEU A 290 16.67 -5.62 -2.81
C LEU A 290 16.12 -6.97 -2.30
N PHE A 291 14.90 -7.34 -2.70
CA PHE A 291 14.30 -8.63 -2.35
C PHE A 291 14.99 -9.79 -3.08
N ALA A 292 15.42 -9.61 -4.33
CA ALA A 292 16.21 -10.60 -5.05
C ALA A 292 17.57 -10.82 -4.37
N GLN A 293 18.26 -9.75 -3.98
CA GLN A 293 19.51 -9.84 -3.20
C GLN A 293 19.30 -10.55 -1.86
N PHE A 294 18.21 -10.23 -1.14
CA PHE A 294 17.84 -10.92 0.08
C PHE A 294 17.59 -12.42 -0.16
N PHE A 295 16.85 -12.77 -1.21
CA PHE A 295 16.54 -14.14 -1.59
C PHE A 295 17.81 -14.94 -1.89
N VAL A 296 18.68 -14.41 -2.75
CA VAL A 296 19.96 -15.05 -3.11
C VAL A 296 20.82 -15.22 -1.87
N GLY A 297 21.01 -14.17 -1.08
CA GLY A 297 21.84 -14.23 0.13
C GLY A 297 21.32 -15.24 1.17
N ARG A 298 20.00 -15.32 1.35
CA ARG A 298 19.37 -16.17 2.38
C ARG A 298 19.21 -17.62 1.96
N TYR A 299 18.74 -17.87 0.74
CA TYR A 299 18.28 -19.20 0.31
C TYR A 299 19.26 -19.89 -0.65
N VAL A 300 19.98 -19.14 -1.49
CA VAL A 300 20.92 -19.71 -2.45
C VAL A 300 22.32 -19.80 -1.85
N SER A 301 22.88 -18.66 -1.45
CA SER A 301 24.24 -18.58 -0.88
C SER A 301 24.32 -19.07 0.56
N GLY A 302 23.24 -18.94 1.34
CA GLY A 302 23.14 -19.43 2.71
C GLY A 302 23.13 -20.96 2.84
N GLY A 303 22.59 -21.67 1.84
CA GLY A 303 22.61 -23.13 1.77
C GLY A 303 24.02 -23.68 1.55
N SER A 304 24.83 -23.01 0.72
CA SER A 304 26.22 -23.38 0.45
C SER A 304 27.11 -23.32 1.70
N LYS A 305 26.88 -22.37 2.61
CA LYS A 305 27.61 -22.30 3.90
C LYS A 305 27.20 -23.38 4.90
N LYS A 306 26.00 -23.96 4.76
CA LYS A 306 25.52 -25.03 5.64
C LYS A 306 26.00 -26.41 5.17
N ALA A 307 26.07 -26.63 3.85
CA ALA A 307 26.61 -27.85 3.24
C ALA A 307 28.14 -27.98 3.35
N LYS A 308 28.88 -26.88 3.56
CA LYS A 308 30.34 -26.90 3.74
C LYS A 308 30.78 -27.14 5.20
N LYS A 309 29.82 -27.42 6.10
CA LYS A 309 30.03 -27.59 7.54
C LYS A 309 29.51 -28.94 8.06
N GLU A 310 28.98 -29.79 7.18
CA GLU A 310 28.70 -31.22 7.41
C GLU A 310 29.85 -32.06 6.84
#